data_AF-A0A7H9B7U5-F1
#
_entry.id   AF-A0A7H9B7U5-F1
#
_cell.length_a   1.000
_cell.length_b   1.000
_cell.length_c   1.000
_cell.angle_alpha   90.00
_cell.angle_beta   90.00
_cell.angle_gamma   90.00
#
_symmetry.space_group_name_H-M   'P 1'
#
loop_
_entity.id
_entity.type
_entity.pdbx_description
1 polymer ?
#
loop_
_entity_poly.entity_id
_entity_poly.type
_entity_poly.pdbx_seq_one_letter_code
_entity_poly.pdbx_strand_id
1 'polypeptide(L)'
;MPVISGSTYDNTQKRYNVTKVLNPDFSINLEKYREYSPVFVPFSYLLSYALNFAAVIAVFVHCFLYHGKDIYHKLRNKNFGGIDIHRRIYLQNYKDTPEWWYGVLQIVTLGLGFVTVTRFSTGLPAWAFVVALLVAFANFVPQGILEAFTNQHVGLNIITELICGYMLPLKPMANLLFKLYGFIVMRQGLNLSRDLKLALYMKVPPRLIFFVQIYATLISGLVNVGVQEWMRSNIKDICTTTQSNGFTCPNGRTVFNASIIWSLPRYLFNTGRIYNPLMWFFLIGLISPLIVFALQRKFPRVKVFKNIHTPVFFTGPGNIPPSTPYNYSLFFALSFVLHRIKKRWPLWFNKYNFVMGAGVEAGVAISVTVIFLCVQYPGGSLSWWGNNVWKNTYDYQSKRYYVLPENETFGYDNWW
;
A
#
# COMPACT_ATOMS: atom_id res chain seq x y z
N MET A 1 18.15 5.99 17.31
CA MET A 1 17.16 6.36 16.27
C MET A 1 15.75 6.41 16.88
N PRO A 2 14.80 7.20 16.34
CA PRO A 2 13.42 7.20 16.80
C PRO A 2 12.74 5.85 16.54
N VAL A 3 11.83 5.43 17.43
CA VAL A 3 11.06 4.18 17.27
C VAL A 3 10.10 4.27 16.08
N ILE A 4 9.48 5.44 15.92
CA ILE A 4 8.54 5.77 14.85
C ILE A 4 9.17 6.81 13.94
N SER A 5 9.46 6.44 12.68
CA SER A 5 9.97 7.37 11.66
C SER A 5 9.80 6.77 10.27
N GLY A 6 9.48 7.61 9.28
CA GLY A 6 9.48 7.24 7.86
C GLY A 6 10.84 7.41 7.17
N SER A 7 11.88 7.78 7.91
CA SER A 7 13.24 7.94 7.41
C SER A 7 14.15 6.79 7.87
N THR A 8 15.21 6.53 7.11
CA THR A 8 16.31 5.62 7.49
C THR A 8 17.44 6.39 8.18
N TYR A 9 18.27 5.68 8.95
CA TYR A 9 19.35 6.26 9.75
C TYR A 9 20.70 5.56 9.49
N ASP A 10 21.79 6.29 9.68
CA ASP A 10 23.15 5.75 9.67
C ASP A 10 23.59 5.32 11.08
N ASN A 11 24.78 4.72 11.19
CA ASN A 11 25.39 4.28 12.46
C ASN A 11 25.74 5.42 13.42
N THR A 12 25.63 6.70 13.01
CA THR A 12 25.83 7.89 13.84
C THR A 12 24.52 8.54 14.32
N GLN A 13 23.40 7.84 14.14
CA GLN A 13 22.03 8.30 14.43
C GLN A 13 21.57 9.51 13.59
N LYS A 14 22.29 9.86 12.53
CA LYS A 14 21.86 10.89 11.58
C LYS A 14 20.96 10.25 10.52
N ARG A 15 20.21 11.09 9.80
CA ARG A 15 19.39 10.60 8.67
C ARG A 15 20.34 10.02 7.62
N TYR A 16 20.00 8.84 7.12
CA TYR A 16 20.83 8.13 6.17
C TYR A 16 20.98 8.94 4.89
N ASN A 17 22.22 9.29 4.53
CA ASN A 17 22.46 10.07 3.32
C ASN A 17 22.60 9.16 2.11
N VAL A 18 21.51 9.05 1.34
CA VAL A 18 21.43 8.20 0.16
C VAL A 18 22.43 8.62 -0.93
N THR A 19 22.70 9.91 -1.11
CA THR A 19 23.60 10.37 -2.19
C THR A 19 25.04 9.91 -2.00
N LYS A 20 25.45 9.55 -0.77
CA LYS A 20 26.78 9.00 -0.50
C LYS A 20 26.98 7.59 -1.05
N VAL A 21 25.90 6.81 -1.21
CA VAL A 21 25.97 5.40 -1.63
C VAL A 21 25.48 5.16 -3.06
N LEU A 22 24.98 6.21 -3.72
CA LEU A 22 24.55 6.13 -5.11
C LEU A 22 25.65 6.58 -6.07
N ASN A 23 25.71 5.90 -7.21
CA ASN A 23 26.45 6.32 -8.39
C ASN A 23 25.62 7.36 -9.20
N PRO A 24 26.22 8.04 -10.20
CA PRO A 24 25.51 9.00 -11.05
C PRO A 24 24.33 8.40 -11.84
N ASP A 25 24.34 7.08 -12.06
CA ASP A 25 23.27 6.31 -12.71
C ASP A 25 22.17 5.84 -11.74
N PHE A 26 22.17 6.34 -10.49
CA PHE A 26 21.29 5.91 -9.40
C PHE A 26 21.42 4.43 -9.01
N SER A 27 22.49 3.73 -9.41
CA SER A 27 22.82 2.40 -8.89
C SER A 27 23.49 2.49 -7.52
N ILE A 28 23.37 1.45 -6.70
CA ILE A 28 24.01 1.40 -5.38
C ILE A 28 25.46 0.93 -5.53
N ASN A 29 26.40 1.73 -5.04
CA ASN A 29 27.81 1.39 -4.97
C ASN A 29 28.11 0.63 -3.67
N LEU A 30 28.55 -0.63 -3.80
CA LEU A 30 28.81 -1.49 -2.66
C LEU A 30 30.02 -1.07 -1.81
N GLU A 31 31.06 -0.52 -2.43
CA GLU A 31 32.26 -0.09 -1.71
C GLU A 31 31.94 1.14 -0.85
N LYS A 32 31.30 2.15 -1.46
CA LYS A 32 30.81 3.33 -0.72
C LYS A 32 29.80 2.96 0.36
N TYR A 33 29.00 1.93 0.12
CA TYR A 33 28.07 1.42 1.13
C TYR A 33 28.81 0.82 2.33
N ARG A 34 29.83 -0.03 2.09
CA ARG A 34 30.67 -0.63 3.13
C ARG A 34 31.44 0.40 3.94
N GLU A 35 31.95 1.45 3.29
CA GLU A 35 32.71 2.51 3.95
C GLU A 35 31.82 3.48 4.75
N TYR A 36 30.56 3.66 4.35
CA TYR A 36 29.68 4.62 4.99
C TYR A 36 29.02 4.07 6.27
N SER A 37 27.98 3.25 6.13
CA SER A 37 27.30 2.61 7.25
C SER A 37 26.28 1.58 6.77
N PRO A 38 25.91 0.60 7.63
CA PRO A 38 24.70 -0.17 7.40
C PRO A 38 23.47 0.74 7.43
N VAL A 39 22.39 0.33 6.75
CA VAL A 39 21.13 1.09 6.76
C VAL A 39 20.33 0.65 7.98
N PHE A 40 20.11 1.55 8.93
CA PHE A 40 19.24 1.29 10.06
C PHE A 40 17.81 1.77 9.78
N VAL A 41 16.90 0.81 9.84
CA VAL A 41 15.47 1.02 9.67
C VAL A 41 14.80 1.07 11.06
N PRO A 42 13.95 2.09 11.34
CA PRO A 42 13.21 2.18 12.58
C PRO A 42 12.32 0.95 12.86
N PHE A 43 12.10 0.65 14.14
CA PHE A 43 11.30 -0.51 14.57
C PHE A 43 9.89 -0.51 13.98
N SER A 44 9.19 0.64 13.98
CA SER A 44 7.86 0.79 13.38
C SER A 44 7.80 0.34 11.92
N TYR A 45 8.84 0.64 11.15
CA TYR A 45 8.94 0.30 9.74
C TYR A 45 9.27 -1.19 9.55
N LEU A 46 10.17 -1.74 10.38
CA LEU A 46 10.48 -3.17 10.40
C LEU A 46 9.27 -4.03 10.79
N LEU A 47 8.49 -3.59 11.79
CA LEU A 47 7.29 -4.28 12.24
C LEU A 47 6.26 -4.36 11.11
N SER A 48 6.06 -3.26 10.39
CA SER A 48 5.17 -3.24 9.22
C SER A 48 5.65 -4.17 8.11
N TYR A 49 6.95 -4.23 7.83
CA TYR A 49 7.51 -5.21 6.89
C TYR A 49 7.24 -6.64 7.31
N ALA A 50 7.54 -6.98 8.58
CA ALA A 50 7.27 -8.32 9.12
C ALA A 50 5.80 -8.71 8.98
N LEU A 51 4.89 -7.82 9.37
CA LEU A 51 3.46 -8.11 9.31
C LEU A 51 2.93 -8.20 7.87
N ASN A 52 3.44 -7.38 6.95
CA ASN A 52 3.10 -7.52 5.53
C ASN A 52 3.61 -8.85 4.95
N PHE A 53 4.81 -9.33 5.33
CA PHE A 53 5.29 -10.66 4.92
C PHE A 53 4.35 -11.78 5.39
N ALA A 54 3.92 -11.73 6.65
CA ALA A 54 2.94 -12.67 7.16
C ALA A 54 1.58 -12.54 6.46
N ALA A 55 1.11 -11.30 6.23
CA ALA A 55 -0.17 -11.02 5.63
C ALA A 55 -0.30 -11.63 4.23
N VAL A 56 0.71 -11.48 3.37
CA VAL A 56 0.59 -11.95 1.99
C VAL A 56 0.46 -13.46 1.92
N ILE A 57 1.34 -14.20 2.58
CA ILE A 57 1.22 -15.67 2.60
C ILE A 57 -0.09 -16.07 3.26
N ALA A 58 -0.51 -15.38 4.33
CA ALA A 58 -1.78 -15.64 4.97
C ALA A 58 -2.96 -15.46 4.01
N VAL A 59 -2.94 -14.46 3.12
CA VAL A 59 -3.98 -14.27 2.09
C VAL A 59 -4.06 -15.46 1.15
N PHE A 60 -2.93 -15.93 0.62
CA PHE A 60 -2.93 -17.07 -0.30
C PHE A 60 -3.45 -18.34 0.39
N VAL A 61 -2.94 -18.65 1.58
CA VAL A 61 -3.35 -19.84 2.34
C VAL A 61 -4.83 -19.75 2.74
N HIS A 62 -5.28 -18.60 3.26
CA HIS A 62 -6.69 -18.40 3.63
C HIS A 62 -7.59 -18.47 2.39
N CYS A 63 -7.21 -17.87 1.27
CA CYS A 63 -7.96 -17.94 0.03
C CYS A 63 -8.11 -19.40 -0.44
N PHE A 64 -7.02 -20.17 -0.43
CA PHE A 64 -7.03 -21.57 -0.83
C PHE A 64 -7.88 -22.45 0.10
N LEU A 65 -7.72 -22.31 1.41
CA LEU A 65 -8.43 -23.14 2.40
C LEU A 65 -9.94 -22.90 2.42
N TYR A 66 -10.38 -21.63 2.34
CA TYR A 66 -11.79 -21.27 2.49
C TYR A 66 -12.53 -21.17 1.14
N HIS A 67 -11.84 -20.73 0.07
CA HIS A 67 -12.47 -20.42 -1.21
C HIS A 67 -11.89 -21.21 -2.40
N GLY A 68 -10.91 -22.09 -2.19
CA GLY A 68 -10.25 -22.82 -3.27
C GLY A 68 -11.22 -23.62 -4.16
N LYS A 69 -12.23 -24.27 -3.58
CA LYS A 69 -13.25 -25.01 -4.32
C LYS A 69 -14.11 -24.09 -5.19
N ASP A 70 -14.55 -22.96 -4.63
CA ASP A 70 -15.38 -21.99 -5.35
C ASP A 70 -14.60 -21.35 -6.49
N ILE A 71 -13.33 -21.03 -6.27
CA ILE A 71 -12.43 -20.51 -7.31
C ILE A 71 -12.29 -21.52 -8.45
N TYR A 72 -12.00 -22.79 -8.13
CA TYR A 72 -11.85 -23.84 -9.14
C TYR A 72 -13.13 -24.00 -9.98
N HIS A 73 -14.29 -24.06 -9.34
CA HIS A 73 -15.55 -24.21 -10.05
C HIS A 73 -15.93 -22.97 -10.88
N LYS A 74 -15.63 -21.75 -10.39
CA LYS A 74 -15.88 -20.51 -11.15
C LYS A 74 -14.91 -20.31 -12.32
N LEU A 75 -13.66 -20.76 -12.18
CA LEU A 75 -12.69 -20.79 -13.29
C LEU A 75 -13.13 -21.76 -14.39
N ARG A 76 -13.72 -22.90 -14.03
CA ARG A 76 -14.26 -23.87 -14.99
C ARG A 76 -15.60 -23.44 -15.58
N ASN A 77 -16.43 -22.75 -14.80
CA ASN A 77 -17.77 -22.34 -15.23
C ASN A 77 -18.10 -20.95 -14.67
N LYS A 78 -18.12 -19.93 -15.55
CA LYS A 78 -18.36 -18.51 -15.18
C LYS A 78 -19.67 -18.28 -14.41
N ASN A 79 -20.66 -19.15 -14.62
CA ASN A 79 -22.00 -19.07 -13.99
C ASN A 79 -22.16 -19.99 -12.77
N PHE A 80 -21.09 -20.61 -12.28
CA PHE A 80 -21.15 -21.47 -11.09
C PHE A 80 -21.56 -20.67 -9.84
N GLY A 81 -22.57 -21.17 -9.12
CA GLY A 81 -23.18 -20.48 -7.97
C GLY A 81 -24.41 -19.62 -8.33
N GLY A 82 -24.85 -19.63 -9.59
CA GLY A 82 -26.04 -18.91 -10.04
C GLY A 82 -25.79 -17.45 -10.42
N ILE A 83 -26.71 -16.88 -11.19
CA ILE A 83 -26.67 -15.49 -11.62
C ILE A 83 -27.53 -14.67 -10.66
N ASP A 84 -26.90 -13.71 -9.98
CA ASP A 84 -27.58 -12.73 -9.13
C ASP A 84 -28.71 -12.00 -9.89
N ILE A 85 -29.77 -11.61 -9.17
CA ILE A 85 -30.94 -10.94 -9.74
C ILE A 85 -30.56 -9.65 -10.45
N HIS A 86 -29.60 -8.88 -9.89
CA HIS A 86 -29.12 -7.67 -10.53
C HIS A 86 -28.47 -7.95 -11.87
N ARG A 87 -27.65 -9.02 -11.95
CA ARG A 87 -26.99 -9.45 -13.18
C ARG A 87 -27.98 -10.03 -14.20
N ARG A 88 -29.00 -10.77 -13.76
CA ARG A 88 -30.05 -11.30 -14.65
C ARG A 88 -30.83 -10.18 -15.33
N ILE A 89 -31.33 -9.22 -14.55
CA ILE A 89 -32.05 -8.05 -15.06
C ILE A 89 -31.14 -7.24 -16.01
N TYR A 90 -29.86 -7.12 -15.67
CA TYR A 90 -28.91 -6.36 -16.46
C TYR A 90 -28.64 -7.01 -17.83
N LEU A 91 -28.47 -8.33 -17.87
CA LEU A 91 -28.29 -9.09 -19.13
C LEU A 91 -29.54 -9.11 -20.01
N GLN A 92 -30.74 -8.97 -19.43
CA GLN A 92 -31.99 -8.86 -20.19
C GLN A 92 -32.15 -7.50 -20.87
N ASN A 93 -31.71 -6.42 -20.19
CA ASN A 93 -31.95 -5.05 -20.65
C ASN A 93 -30.78 -4.45 -21.43
N TYR A 94 -29.56 -4.97 -21.27
CA TYR A 94 -28.36 -4.41 -21.88
C TYR A 94 -27.51 -5.45 -22.59
N LYS A 95 -26.93 -5.05 -23.74
CA LYS A 95 -25.92 -5.86 -24.44
C LYS A 95 -24.58 -5.73 -23.72
N ASP A 96 -24.05 -6.87 -23.28
CA ASP A 96 -22.73 -6.93 -22.64
C ASP A 96 -21.61 -6.41 -23.57
N THR A 97 -20.51 -5.99 -22.97
CA THR A 97 -19.33 -5.54 -23.71
C THR A 97 -18.57 -6.77 -24.22
N PRO A 98 -18.26 -6.87 -25.52
CA PRO A 98 -17.50 -8.00 -26.04
C PRO A 98 -16.13 -8.10 -25.36
N GLU A 99 -15.72 -9.32 -24.98
CA GLU A 99 -14.44 -9.55 -24.28
C GLU A 99 -13.23 -9.11 -25.11
N TRP A 100 -13.34 -9.11 -26.44
CA TRP A 100 -12.27 -8.65 -27.34
C TRP A 100 -11.98 -7.13 -27.22
N TRP A 101 -12.93 -6.30 -26.78
CA TRP A 101 -12.67 -4.87 -26.53
C TRP A 101 -11.63 -4.70 -25.43
N TYR A 102 -11.78 -5.46 -24.34
CA TYR A 102 -10.81 -5.52 -23.26
C TYR A 102 -9.49 -6.13 -23.72
N GLY A 103 -9.54 -7.17 -24.58
CA GLY A 103 -8.34 -7.78 -25.18
C GLY A 103 -7.51 -6.80 -26.00
N VAL A 104 -8.14 -6.03 -26.89
CA VAL A 104 -7.45 -5.00 -27.69
C VAL A 104 -6.86 -3.92 -26.79
N LEU A 105 -7.62 -3.43 -25.80
CA LEU A 105 -7.13 -2.44 -24.84
C LEU A 105 -5.91 -2.97 -24.06
N GLN A 106 -5.94 -4.23 -23.64
CA GLN A 106 -4.82 -4.88 -22.97
C GLN A 106 -3.59 -4.95 -23.87
N ILE A 107 -3.73 -5.32 -25.15
CA ILE A 107 -2.61 -5.39 -26.09
C ILE A 107 -2.00 -4.00 -26.32
N VAL A 108 -2.83 -2.98 -26.54
CA VAL A 108 -2.37 -1.59 -26.76
C VAL A 108 -1.62 -1.06 -25.55
N THR A 109 -2.18 -1.24 -24.35
CA THR A 109 -1.56 -0.76 -23.10
C THR A 109 -0.31 -1.54 -22.71
N LEU A 110 -0.25 -2.85 -22.97
CA LEU A 110 0.97 -3.64 -22.82
C LEU A 110 2.06 -3.16 -23.79
N GLY A 111 1.71 -2.89 -25.05
CA GLY A 111 2.64 -2.35 -26.05
C GLY A 111 3.24 -1.01 -25.61
N LEU A 112 2.40 -0.08 -25.14
CA LEU A 112 2.86 1.19 -24.57
C LEU A 112 3.77 0.95 -23.35
N GLY A 113 3.43 -0.01 -22.48
CA GLY A 113 4.27 -0.44 -21.37
C GLY A 113 5.67 -0.89 -21.81
N PHE A 114 5.77 -1.78 -22.79
CA PHE A 114 7.06 -2.22 -23.35
C PHE A 114 7.87 -1.07 -23.96
N VAL A 115 7.22 -0.15 -24.68
CA VAL A 115 7.90 1.04 -25.23
C VAL A 115 8.48 1.89 -24.11
N THR A 116 7.72 2.14 -23.02
CA THR A 116 8.23 2.94 -21.90
C THR A 116 9.44 2.31 -21.21
N VAL A 117 9.46 0.98 -21.05
CA VAL A 117 10.56 0.27 -20.39
C VAL A 117 11.81 0.17 -21.28
N THR A 118 11.63 -0.04 -22.59
CA THR A 118 12.75 -0.27 -23.52
C THR A 118 13.36 1.01 -24.07
N ARG A 119 12.57 2.05 -24.30
CA ARG A 119 13.03 3.29 -24.96
C ARG A 119 13.70 4.26 -23.99
N PHE A 120 13.25 4.29 -22.74
CA PHE A 120 13.79 5.16 -21.70
C PHE A 120 14.78 4.39 -20.83
N SER A 121 15.86 5.05 -20.40
CA SER A 121 16.92 4.46 -19.56
C SER A 121 16.44 4.25 -18.12
N THR A 122 15.49 3.33 -17.95
CA THR A 122 14.81 3.02 -16.68
C THR A 122 15.58 2.02 -15.82
N GLY A 123 16.53 1.28 -16.43
CA GLY A 123 17.29 0.22 -15.77
C GLY A 123 16.51 -1.09 -15.55
N LEU A 124 15.22 -1.14 -15.92
CA LEU A 124 14.36 -2.31 -15.86
C LEU A 124 14.41 -3.08 -17.20
N PRO A 125 14.83 -4.35 -17.23
CA PRO A 125 14.81 -5.13 -18.47
C PRO A 125 13.40 -5.58 -18.83
N ALA A 126 13.13 -5.75 -20.13
CA ALA A 126 11.80 -6.11 -20.65
C ALA A 126 11.23 -7.42 -20.06
N TRP A 127 12.07 -8.40 -19.76
CA TRP A 127 11.64 -9.65 -19.13
C TRP A 127 11.16 -9.44 -17.68
N ALA A 128 11.76 -8.51 -16.93
CA ALA A 128 11.34 -8.20 -15.55
C ALA A 128 9.97 -7.51 -15.52
N PHE A 129 9.64 -6.73 -16.56
CA PHE A 129 8.30 -6.18 -16.73
C PHE A 129 7.24 -7.29 -16.87
N VAL A 130 7.51 -8.34 -17.65
CA VAL A 130 6.61 -9.51 -17.77
C VAL A 130 6.44 -10.21 -16.42
N VAL A 131 7.53 -10.41 -15.68
CA VAL A 131 7.46 -11.03 -14.34
C VAL A 131 6.62 -10.18 -13.39
N ALA A 132 6.75 -8.85 -13.40
CA ALA A 132 5.93 -7.96 -12.59
C ALA A 132 4.43 -8.14 -12.88
N LEU A 133 4.05 -8.24 -14.14
CA LEU A 133 2.66 -8.46 -14.56
C LEU A 133 2.13 -9.85 -14.14
N LEU A 134 2.96 -10.89 -14.20
CA LEU A 134 2.60 -12.23 -13.73
C LEU A 134 2.36 -12.23 -12.21
N VAL A 135 3.19 -11.53 -11.45
CA VAL A 135 3.01 -11.35 -10.00
C VAL A 135 1.70 -10.60 -9.73
N ALA A 136 1.42 -9.52 -10.46
CA ALA A 136 0.17 -8.77 -10.34
C ALA A 136 -1.06 -9.67 -10.62
N PHE A 137 -1.00 -10.48 -11.67
CA PHE A 137 -2.07 -11.40 -12.06
C PHE A 137 -2.31 -12.48 -11.01
N ALA A 138 -1.25 -13.13 -10.50
CA ALA A 138 -1.36 -14.17 -9.47
C ALA A 138 -1.96 -13.65 -8.17
N ASN A 139 -1.66 -12.39 -7.80
CA ASN A 139 -2.18 -11.76 -6.59
C ASN A 139 -3.59 -11.19 -6.74
N PHE A 140 -4.07 -11.00 -7.97
CA PHE A 140 -5.36 -10.36 -8.24
C PHE A 140 -6.54 -11.10 -7.60
N VAL A 141 -6.63 -12.41 -7.80
CA VAL A 141 -7.76 -13.23 -7.33
C VAL A 141 -7.80 -13.33 -5.79
N PRO A 142 -6.70 -13.70 -5.09
CA PRO A 142 -6.72 -13.77 -3.63
C PRO A 142 -7.02 -12.42 -2.98
N GLN A 143 -6.44 -11.33 -3.50
CA GLN A 143 -6.73 -9.99 -2.99
C GLN A 143 -8.19 -9.59 -3.25
N GLY A 144 -8.70 -9.82 -4.46
CA GLY A 144 -10.08 -9.47 -4.80
C GLY A 144 -11.10 -10.17 -3.92
N ILE A 145 -10.86 -11.44 -3.55
CA ILE A 145 -11.70 -12.17 -2.61
C ILE A 145 -11.61 -11.55 -1.21
N LEU A 146 -10.40 -11.30 -0.71
CA LEU A 146 -10.23 -10.70 0.62
C LEU A 146 -10.93 -9.33 0.71
N GLU A 147 -10.70 -8.47 -0.29
CA GLU A 147 -11.28 -7.13 -0.36
C GLU A 147 -12.80 -7.19 -0.47
N ALA A 148 -13.35 -8.13 -1.25
CA ALA A 148 -14.80 -8.29 -1.39
C ALA A 148 -15.50 -8.64 -0.07
N PHE A 149 -14.84 -9.38 0.84
CA PHE A 149 -15.43 -9.77 2.13
C PHE A 149 -15.13 -8.78 3.26
N THR A 150 -13.91 -8.26 3.30
CA THR A 150 -13.41 -7.52 4.47
C THR A 150 -13.30 -6.03 4.22
N ASN A 151 -13.36 -5.60 2.95
CA ASN A 151 -13.06 -4.24 2.52
C ASN A 151 -11.69 -3.75 3.03
N GLN A 152 -10.75 -4.69 3.25
CA GLN A 152 -9.38 -4.42 3.66
C GLN A 152 -8.41 -4.78 2.54
N HIS A 153 -7.29 -4.07 2.51
CA HIS A 153 -6.27 -4.23 1.49
C HIS A 153 -4.96 -4.68 2.10
N VAL A 154 -4.24 -5.54 1.37
CA VAL A 154 -2.91 -5.99 1.79
C VAL A 154 -1.85 -5.26 0.98
N GLY A 155 -0.86 -4.70 1.67
CA GLY A 155 0.26 -3.98 1.06
C GLY A 155 1.25 -4.91 0.37
N LEU A 156 0.91 -5.41 -0.82
CA LEU A 156 1.77 -6.30 -1.62
C LEU A 156 3.03 -5.64 -2.18
N ASN A 157 3.12 -4.31 -2.10
CA ASN A 157 4.27 -3.50 -2.49
C ASN A 157 5.61 -4.12 -2.11
N ILE A 158 5.71 -4.58 -0.86
CA ILE A 158 6.96 -5.05 -0.28
C ILE A 158 7.43 -6.37 -0.92
N ILE A 159 6.50 -7.23 -1.34
CA ILE A 159 6.85 -8.51 -1.98
C ILE A 159 7.31 -8.30 -3.42
N THR A 160 6.64 -7.41 -4.16
CA THR A 160 7.12 -7.03 -5.49
C THR A 160 8.53 -6.44 -5.40
N GLU A 161 8.79 -5.62 -4.37
CA GLU A 161 10.11 -5.04 -4.14
C GLU A 161 11.16 -6.08 -3.73
N LEU A 162 10.79 -7.06 -2.88
CA LEU A 162 11.66 -8.15 -2.46
C LEU A 162 12.04 -9.07 -3.63
N ILE A 163 11.06 -9.48 -4.44
CA ILE A 163 11.27 -10.30 -5.64
C ILE A 163 12.21 -9.59 -6.61
N CYS A 164 11.94 -8.31 -6.91
CA CYS A 164 12.81 -7.53 -7.78
C CYS A 164 14.21 -7.36 -7.20
N GLY A 165 14.35 -7.12 -5.89
CA GLY A 165 15.65 -6.93 -5.26
C GLY A 165 16.56 -8.17 -5.31
N TYR A 166 15.99 -9.37 -5.34
CA TYR A 166 16.76 -10.60 -5.57
C TYR A 166 17.08 -10.83 -7.06
N MET A 167 16.19 -10.43 -7.97
CA MET A 167 16.38 -10.56 -9.42
C MET A 167 17.34 -9.52 -10.01
N LEU A 168 17.24 -8.29 -9.55
CA LEU A 168 17.97 -7.11 -10.02
C LEU A 168 18.56 -6.35 -8.81
N PRO A 169 19.61 -6.91 -8.19
CA PRO A 169 20.23 -6.28 -7.02
C PRO A 169 20.84 -4.92 -7.40
N LEU A 170 20.94 -4.01 -6.42
CA LEU A 170 21.61 -2.70 -6.52
C LEU A 170 20.98 -1.68 -7.48
N LYS A 171 19.76 -1.92 -7.98
CA LYS A 171 19.06 -1.01 -8.90
C LYS A 171 17.74 -0.46 -8.32
N PRO A 172 17.79 0.60 -7.49
CA PRO A 172 16.61 1.24 -6.89
C PRO A 172 15.54 1.70 -7.88
N MET A 173 15.93 2.30 -9.00
CA MET A 173 14.97 2.75 -10.03
C MET A 173 14.22 1.59 -10.69
N ALA A 174 14.93 0.51 -11.02
CA ALA A 174 14.30 -0.69 -11.57
C ALA A 174 13.33 -1.31 -10.55
N ASN A 175 13.72 -1.35 -9.28
CA ASN A 175 12.88 -1.85 -8.20
C ASN A 175 11.60 -1.01 -8.02
N LEU A 176 11.73 0.31 -8.05
CA LEU A 176 10.59 1.23 -7.99
C LEU A 176 9.61 0.95 -9.14
N LEU A 177 10.09 0.80 -10.37
CA LEU A 177 9.23 0.51 -11.53
C LEU A 177 8.59 -0.87 -11.43
N PHE A 178 9.33 -1.89 -11.01
CA PHE A 178 8.79 -3.24 -10.80
C PHE A 178 7.65 -3.24 -9.79
N LYS A 179 7.78 -2.49 -8.69
CA LYS A 179 6.70 -2.26 -7.72
C LYS A 179 5.48 -1.59 -8.37
N LEU A 180 5.67 -0.52 -9.14
CA LEU A 180 4.56 0.19 -9.78
C LEU A 180 3.77 -0.77 -10.70
N TYR A 181 4.46 -1.53 -11.56
CA TYR A 181 3.80 -2.48 -12.44
C TYR A 181 3.21 -3.70 -11.71
N GLY A 182 3.89 -4.21 -10.68
CA GLY A 182 3.46 -5.39 -9.94
C GLY A 182 2.30 -5.13 -8.96
N PHE A 183 2.20 -3.92 -8.40
CA PHE A 183 1.19 -3.58 -7.39
C PHE A 183 0.08 -2.67 -7.93
N ILE A 184 0.40 -1.58 -8.62
CA ILE A 184 -0.60 -0.58 -9.00
C ILE A 184 -1.54 -1.13 -10.07
N VAL A 185 -1.03 -1.92 -11.01
CA VAL A 185 -1.87 -2.56 -12.05
C VAL A 185 -2.95 -3.44 -11.40
N MET A 186 -2.55 -4.29 -10.46
CA MET A 186 -3.48 -5.12 -9.69
C MET A 186 -4.48 -4.25 -8.92
N ARG A 187 -4.01 -3.21 -8.21
CA ARG A 187 -4.87 -2.28 -7.47
C ARG A 187 -5.92 -1.61 -8.37
N GLN A 188 -5.52 -1.15 -9.55
CA GLN A 188 -6.45 -0.52 -10.49
C GLN A 188 -7.46 -1.51 -11.05
N GLY A 189 -7.07 -2.77 -11.28
CA GLY A 189 -8.01 -3.81 -11.66
C GLY A 189 -9.06 -4.12 -10.57
N LEU A 190 -8.69 -4.03 -9.29
CA LEU A 190 -9.62 -4.19 -8.17
C LEU A 190 -10.61 -3.00 -8.09
N ASN A 191 -10.10 -1.77 -8.24
CA ASN A 191 -10.94 -0.57 -8.35
C ASN A 191 -11.91 -0.68 -9.52
N LEU A 192 -11.42 -1.10 -10.69
CA LEU A 192 -12.24 -1.34 -11.88
C LEU A 192 -13.35 -2.36 -11.59
N SER A 193 -13.02 -3.45 -10.89
CA SER A 193 -13.99 -4.49 -10.52
C SER A 193 -15.07 -3.95 -9.56
N ARG A 194 -14.68 -3.10 -8.62
CA ARG A 194 -15.60 -2.41 -7.70
C ARG A 194 -16.52 -1.46 -8.45
N ASP A 195 -15.98 -0.68 -9.40
CA ASP A 195 -16.74 0.30 -10.17
C ASP A 195 -17.72 -0.38 -11.12
N LEU A 196 -17.31 -1.49 -11.76
CA LEU A 196 -18.21 -2.31 -12.59
C LEU A 196 -19.36 -2.90 -11.76
N LYS A 197 -19.09 -3.33 -10.52
CA LYS A 197 -20.13 -3.83 -9.60
C LYS A 197 -21.09 -2.72 -9.18
N LEU A 198 -20.58 -1.53 -8.87
CA LEU A 198 -21.43 -0.37 -8.56
C LEU A 198 -22.31 0.01 -9.75
N ALA A 199 -21.74 0.04 -10.96
CA ALA A 199 -22.46 0.39 -12.17
C ALA A 199 -23.54 -0.65 -12.53
N LEU A 200 -23.29 -1.93 -12.24
CA LEU A 200 -24.30 -3.00 -12.32
C LEU A 200 -25.49 -2.73 -11.38
N TYR A 201 -25.25 -2.23 -10.16
CA TYR A 201 -26.33 -1.87 -9.22
C TYR A 201 -27.09 -0.63 -9.65
N MET A 202 -26.41 0.37 -10.21
CA MET A 202 -27.03 1.60 -10.75
C MET A 202 -27.70 1.41 -12.12
N LYS A 203 -27.62 0.21 -12.72
CA LYS A 203 -28.23 -0.13 -14.02
C LYS A 203 -27.72 0.74 -15.18
N VAL A 204 -26.44 1.11 -15.16
CA VAL A 204 -25.80 1.88 -16.24
C VAL A 204 -25.35 0.95 -17.37
N PRO A 205 -25.52 1.28 -18.67
CA PRO A 205 -25.15 0.39 -19.78
C PRO A 205 -23.64 0.01 -19.81
N PRO A 206 -23.28 -1.27 -20.03
CA PRO A 206 -21.88 -1.75 -19.91
C PRO A 206 -20.93 -1.15 -20.95
N ARG A 207 -21.41 -0.94 -22.18
CA ARG A 207 -20.61 -0.32 -23.25
C ARG A 207 -20.29 1.15 -22.95
N LEU A 208 -21.24 1.87 -22.35
CA LEU A 208 -21.02 3.26 -21.95
C LEU A 208 -19.96 3.33 -20.86
N ILE A 209 -20.04 2.45 -19.86
CA ILE A 209 -19.07 2.36 -18.76
C ILE A 209 -17.66 2.12 -19.31
N PHE A 210 -17.49 1.22 -20.27
CA PHE A 210 -16.20 0.95 -20.90
C PHE A 210 -15.55 2.22 -21.47
N PHE A 211 -16.28 3.00 -22.29
CA PHE A 211 -15.76 4.23 -22.87
C PHE A 211 -15.52 5.33 -21.84
N VAL A 212 -16.44 5.51 -20.89
CA VAL A 212 -16.30 6.51 -19.82
C VAL A 212 -15.08 6.23 -18.95
N GLN A 213 -14.79 4.96 -18.63
CA GLN A 213 -13.62 4.57 -17.85
C GLN A 213 -12.31 4.87 -18.58
N ILE A 214 -12.22 4.58 -19.88
CA ILE A 214 -11.06 4.92 -20.71
C ILE A 214 -10.86 6.44 -20.74
N TYR A 215 -11.92 7.19 -21.03
CA TYR A 215 -11.88 8.65 -21.09
C TYR A 215 -11.44 9.28 -19.75
N ALA A 216 -12.05 8.84 -18.66
CA ALA A 216 -11.72 9.34 -17.32
C ALA A 216 -10.29 9.00 -16.90
N THR A 217 -9.79 7.81 -17.28
CA THR A 217 -8.41 7.39 -16.99
C THR A 217 -7.40 8.23 -17.76
N LEU A 218 -7.67 8.53 -19.04
CA LEU A 218 -6.80 9.39 -19.85
C LEU A 218 -6.73 10.82 -19.28
N ILE A 219 -7.88 11.42 -18.96
CA ILE A 219 -7.92 12.76 -18.35
C ILE A 219 -7.21 12.77 -17.01
N SER A 220 -7.54 11.81 -16.13
CA SER A 220 -6.92 11.73 -14.81
C SER A 220 -5.41 11.55 -14.91
N GLY A 221 -4.93 10.70 -15.83
CA GLY A 221 -3.50 10.53 -16.08
C GLY A 221 -2.81 11.81 -16.53
N LEU A 222 -3.37 12.50 -17.53
CA LEU A 222 -2.81 13.74 -18.07
C LEU A 222 -2.83 14.89 -17.06
N VAL A 223 -3.95 15.06 -16.33
CA VAL A 223 -4.09 16.11 -15.32
C VAL A 223 -3.13 15.87 -14.16
N ASN A 224 -3.00 14.64 -13.65
CA ASN A 224 -2.07 14.35 -12.56
C ASN A 224 -0.62 14.63 -12.95
N VAL A 225 -0.19 14.22 -14.16
CA VAL A 225 1.15 14.50 -14.66
C VAL A 225 1.36 16.00 -14.89
N GLY A 226 0.37 16.68 -15.49
CA GLY A 226 0.43 18.12 -15.74
C GLY A 226 0.52 18.95 -14.46
N VAL A 227 -0.29 18.63 -13.44
CA VAL A 227 -0.23 19.27 -12.12
C VAL A 227 1.11 18.98 -11.46
N GLN A 228 1.63 17.76 -11.54
CA GLN A 228 2.92 17.42 -10.95
C GLN A 228 4.09 18.16 -11.62
N GLU A 229 4.08 18.35 -12.94
CA GLU A 229 5.07 19.16 -13.65
C GLU A 229 4.94 20.65 -13.30
N TRP A 230 3.70 21.16 -13.25
CA TRP A 230 3.42 22.52 -12.82
C TRP A 230 3.92 22.80 -11.40
N MET A 231 3.69 21.87 -10.46
CA MET A 231 4.17 21.97 -9.09
C MET A 231 5.70 22.03 -9.04
N ARG A 232 6.41 21.21 -9.83
CA ARG A 232 7.88 21.24 -9.89
C ARG A 232 8.45 22.55 -10.44
N SER A 233 7.76 23.17 -11.41
CA SER A 233 8.23 24.40 -12.05
C SER A 233 7.90 25.67 -11.26
N ASN A 234 6.79 25.68 -10.51
CA ASN A 234 6.28 26.90 -9.84
C ASN A 234 6.54 26.93 -8.34
N ILE A 235 6.66 25.78 -7.67
CA ILE A 235 6.89 25.72 -6.22
C ILE A 235 8.39 25.64 -5.94
N LYS A 236 8.96 26.74 -5.46
CA LYS A 236 10.36 26.77 -4.99
C LYS A 236 10.54 25.84 -3.79
N ASP A 237 11.66 25.11 -3.78
CA ASP A 237 12.03 24.17 -2.73
C ASP A 237 10.99 23.07 -2.42
N ILE A 238 10.30 22.60 -3.47
CA ILE A 238 9.35 21.48 -3.35
C ILE A 238 10.03 20.25 -2.74
N CYS A 239 9.32 19.55 -1.86
CA CYS A 239 9.82 18.38 -1.13
C CYS A 239 10.99 18.66 -0.16
N THR A 240 11.30 19.90 0.19
CA THR A 240 12.20 20.23 1.32
C THR A 240 11.44 20.25 2.65
N THR A 241 12.12 20.02 3.78
CA THR A 241 11.46 20.06 5.11
C THR A 241 11.14 21.47 5.59
N THR A 242 11.73 22.49 4.97
CA THR A 242 11.63 23.91 5.35
C THR A 242 10.67 24.69 4.45
N GLN A 243 9.95 24.02 3.55
CA GLN A 243 9.04 24.68 2.62
C GLN A 243 7.90 25.38 3.41
N SER A 244 7.72 26.68 3.17
CA SER A 244 6.78 27.59 3.87
C SER A 244 5.31 27.13 3.89
N ASN A 245 4.87 26.50 2.81
CA ASN A 245 3.51 26.03 2.56
C ASN A 245 3.35 24.53 2.88
N GLY A 246 4.38 23.86 3.41
CA GLY A 246 4.28 22.49 3.91
C GLY A 246 4.34 21.38 2.84
N PHE A 247 4.76 21.68 1.61
CA PHE A 247 4.94 20.68 0.53
C PHE A 247 6.19 19.81 0.75
N THR A 248 6.15 18.93 1.77
CA THR A 248 7.30 18.14 2.25
C THR A 248 7.43 16.73 1.64
N CYS A 249 6.51 16.35 0.74
CA CYS A 249 6.49 15.08 -0.02
C CYS A 249 6.77 13.80 0.80
N PRO A 250 6.07 13.56 1.92
CA PRO A 250 6.37 12.42 2.82
C PRO A 250 6.21 11.07 2.12
N ASN A 251 5.14 10.87 1.33
CA ASN A 251 4.92 9.62 0.62
C ASN A 251 5.99 9.32 -0.43
N GLY A 252 6.41 10.32 -1.20
CA GLY A 252 7.48 10.16 -2.20
C GLY A 252 8.80 9.75 -1.56
N ARG A 253 9.15 10.36 -0.41
CA ARG A 253 10.34 10.01 0.36
C ARG A 253 10.29 8.57 0.88
N THR A 254 9.18 8.15 1.47
CA THR A 254 9.01 6.77 1.96
C THR A 254 9.12 5.75 0.84
N VAL A 255 8.50 6.02 -0.32
CA VAL A 255 8.54 5.13 -1.49
C VAL A 255 9.98 5.01 -2.04
N PHE A 256 10.71 6.12 -2.12
CA PHE A 256 12.10 6.10 -2.58
C PHE A 256 13.03 5.41 -1.56
N ASN A 257 12.90 5.70 -0.27
CA ASN A 257 13.68 5.03 0.79
C ASN A 257 13.42 3.52 0.82
N ALA A 258 12.17 3.09 0.62
CA ALA A 258 11.82 1.68 0.49
C ALA A 258 12.57 1.02 -0.67
N SER A 259 12.61 1.66 -1.84
CA SER A 259 13.27 1.10 -3.02
C SER A 259 14.77 0.84 -2.81
N ILE A 260 15.45 1.63 -1.98
CA ILE A 260 16.87 1.44 -1.65
C ILE A 260 17.05 0.24 -0.72
N ILE A 261 16.25 0.15 0.36
CA ILE A 261 16.27 -0.99 1.29
C ILE A 261 16.05 -2.29 0.53
N TRP A 262 15.03 -2.32 -0.32
CA TRP A 262 14.67 -3.51 -1.09
C TRP A 262 15.52 -3.74 -2.33
N SER A 263 16.49 -2.87 -2.64
CA SER A 263 17.53 -3.16 -3.64
C SER A 263 18.76 -3.84 -3.03
N LEU A 264 18.80 -3.97 -1.70
CA LEU A 264 19.85 -4.64 -0.93
C LEU A 264 19.36 -5.88 -0.16
N PRO A 265 18.36 -6.67 -0.60
CA PRO A 265 17.79 -7.72 0.24
C PRO A 265 18.82 -8.81 0.55
N ARG A 266 19.72 -9.11 -0.39
CA ARG A 266 20.83 -10.04 -0.21
C ARG A 266 21.80 -9.64 0.93
N TYR A 267 21.95 -8.34 1.18
CA TYR A 267 22.88 -7.81 2.17
C TYR A 267 22.22 -7.49 3.51
N LEU A 268 20.91 -7.29 3.52
CA LEU A 268 20.15 -6.90 4.70
C LEU A 268 19.36 -8.05 5.33
N PHE A 269 18.79 -8.96 4.53
CA PHE A 269 17.82 -9.97 5.00
C PHE A 269 18.27 -11.42 4.80
N ASN A 270 19.39 -11.67 4.12
CA ASN A 270 19.92 -13.03 3.95
C ASN A 270 20.42 -13.63 5.28
N THR A 271 20.64 -14.95 5.33
CA THR A 271 21.08 -15.66 6.55
C THR A 271 22.34 -15.03 7.15
N GLY A 272 22.30 -14.75 8.45
CA GLY A 272 23.40 -14.09 9.18
C GLY A 272 23.42 -12.56 9.10
N ARG A 273 22.44 -11.92 8.43
CA ARG A 273 22.32 -10.45 8.35
C ARG A 273 21.32 -9.89 9.36
N ILE A 274 21.44 -8.59 9.64
CA ILE A 274 20.71 -7.84 10.69
C ILE A 274 19.19 -8.11 10.66
N TYR A 275 18.59 -8.16 9.47
CA TYR A 275 17.13 -8.27 9.30
C TYR A 275 16.65 -9.66 8.90
N ASN A 276 17.53 -10.68 8.95
CA ASN A 276 17.13 -12.07 8.68
C ASN A 276 15.95 -12.57 9.53
N PRO A 277 15.84 -12.24 10.84
CA PRO A 277 14.72 -12.68 11.67
C PRO A 277 13.34 -12.32 11.10
N LEU A 278 13.22 -11.23 10.32
CA LEU A 278 11.95 -10.83 9.71
C LEU A 278 11.46 -11.80 8.64
N MET A 279 12.35 -12.57 8.01
CA MET A 279 11.97 -13.56 7.00
C MET A 279 11.14 -14.71 7.61
N TRP A 280 11.26 -14.97 8.92
CA TRP A 280 10.42 -15.95 9.63
C TRP A 280 8.94 -15.58 9.64
N PHE A 281 8.58 -14.31 9.43
CA PHE A 281 7.18 -13.91 9.33
C PHE A 281 6.48 -14.52 8.12
N PHE A 282 7.20 -14.90 7.06
CA PHE A 282 6.63 -15.70 5.97
C PHE A 282 6.11 -17.06 6.47
N LEU A 283 6.87 -17.73 7.32
CA LEU A 283 6.45 -19.00 7.93
C LEU A 283 5.30 -18.79 8.92
N ILE A 284 5.31 -17.70 9.70
CA ILE A 284 4.19 -17.34 10.57
C ILE A 284 2.91 -17.10 9.74
N GLY A 285 3.02 -16.42 8.61
CA GLY A 285 1.94 -16.21 7.66
C GLY A 285 1.40 -17.50 7.02
N LEU A 286 2.25 -18.51 6.84
CA LEU A 286 1.87 -19.83 6.36
C LEU A 286 1.13 -20.64 7.44
N ILE A 287 1.68 -20.68 8.65
CA ILE A 287 1.23 -21.54 9.74
C ILE A 287 -0.03 -20.99 10.41
N SER A 288 -0.13 -19.68 10.59
CA SER A 288 -1.23 -19.08 11.36
C SER A 288 -2.63 -19.30 10.76
N PRO A 289 -2.89 -19.22 9.43
CA PRO A 289 -4.21 -19.54 8.88
C PRO A 289 -4.51 -21.03 8.98
N LEU A 290 -3.49 -21.90 8.89
CA LEU A 290 -3.67 -23.36 9.07
C LEU A 290 -4.10 -23.69 10.50
N ILE A 291 -3.46 -23.08 11.50
CA ILE A 291 -3.83 -23.24 12.91
C ILE A 291 -5.26 -22.74 13.13
N VAL A 292 -5.59 -21.54 12.66
CA VAL A 292 -6.94 -20.96 12.83
C VAL A 292 -8.00 -21.83 12.15
N PHE A 293 -7.72 -22.33 10.94
CA PHE A 293 -8.62 -23.24 10.23
C PHE A 293 -8.83 -24.57 10.97
N ALA A 294 -7.76 -25.17 11.49
CA ALA A 294 -7.83 -26.40 12.29
C ALA A 294 -8.63 -26.18 13.59
N LEU A 295 -8.41 -25.06 14.28
CA LEU A 295 -9.16 -24.68 15.48
C LEU A 295 -10.64 -24.45 15.19
N GLN A 296 -10.98 -23.78 14.09
CA GLN A 296 -12.37 -23.58 13.68
C GLN A 296 -13.08 -24.90 13.37
N ARG A 297 -12.40 -25.88 12.78
CA ARG A 297 -12.95 -27.22 12.54
C ARG A 297 -13.09 -28.04 13.81
N LYS A 298 -12.10 -27.99 14.72
CA LYS A 298 -12.11 -28.77 15.97
C LYS A 298 -13.08 -28.20 17.01
N PHE A 299 -13.25 -26.88 17.07
CA PHE A 299 -14.08 -26.19 18.04
C PHE A 299 -15.18 -25.32 17.39
N PRO A 300 -16.15 -25.91 16.69
CA PRO A 300 -17.19 -25.17 15.95
C PRO A 300 -18.16 -24.40 16.86
N ARG A 301 -18.18 -24.69 18.17
CA ARG A 301 -19.04 -24.03 19.16
C ARG A 301 -18.46 -22.70 19.66
N VAL A 302 -17.15 -22.49 19.57
CA VAL A 302 -16.50 -21.28 20.07
C VAL A 302 -16.62 -20.16 19.02
N LYS A 303 -17.49 -19.18 19.28
CA LYS A 303 -17.74 -18.05 18.36
C LYS A 303 -16.50 -17.18 18.09
N VAL A 304 -15.56 -17.12 19.04
CA VAL A 304 -14.33 -16.32 18.90
C VAL A 304 -13.50 -16.79 17.71
N PHE A 305 -13.27 -18.09 17.57
CA PHE A 305 -12.45 -18.62 16.48
C PHE A 305 -13.07 -18.40 15.11
N LYS A 306 -14.41 -18.35 15.00
CA LYS A 306 -15.11 -18.05 13.74
C LYS A 306 -14.90 -16.60 13.25
N ASN A 307 -14.63 -15.67 14.16
CA ASN A 307 -14.47 -14.26 13.83
C ASN A 307 -13.01 -13.87 13.55
N ILE A 308 -12.06 -14.80 13.72
CA ILE A 308 -10.64 -14.54 13.45
C ILE A 308 -10.40 -14.68 11.95
N HIS A 309 -10.07 -13.56 11.32
CA HIS A 309 -9.55 -13.51 9.96
C HIS A 309 -8.06 -13.22 9.99
N THR A 310 -7.25 -14.27 9.83
CA THR A 310 -5.79 -14.20 9.94
C THR A 310 -5.14 -13.18 8.99
N PRO A 311 -5.54 -13.08 7.70
CA PRO A 311 -4.95 -12.06 6.83
C PRO A 311 -5.25 -10.64 7.30
N VAL A 312 -6.47 -10.38 7.77
CA VAL A 312 -6.90 -9.06 8.27
C VAL A 312 -6.13 -8.65 9.53
N PHE A 313 -5.82 -9.63 10.38
CA PHE A 313 -5.03 -9.41 11.60
C PHE A 313 -3.64 -8.86 11.26
N PHE A 314 -2.95 -9.44 10.28
CA PHE A 314 -1.62 -8.98 9.88
C PHE A 314 -1.65 -7.69 9.06
N THR A 315 -2.73 -7.41 8.33
CA THR A 315 -2.84 -6.18 7.54
C THR A 315 -3.09 -4.94 8.39
N GLY A 316 -3.67 -5.10 9.59
CA GLY A 316 -4.06 -3.97 10.46
C GLY A 316 -2.95 -2.95 10.66
N PRO A 317 -1.74 -3.35 11.13
CA PRO A 317 -0.63 -2.42 11.34
C PRO A 317 0.15 -2.05 10.06
N GLY A 318 -0.26 -2.55 8.89
CA GLY A 318 0.50 -2.44 7.64
C GLY A 318 0.65 -1.03 7.09
N ASN A 319 -0.09 -0.04 7.62
CA ASN A 319 0.00 1.36 7.21
C ASN A 319 0.96 2.20 8.07
N ILE A 320 1.67 1.57 9.01
CA ILE A 320 2.76 2.19 9.78
C ILE A 320 4.06 2.05 8.99
N PRO A 321 4.81 3.11 8.66
CA PRO A 321 4.41 4.50 8.40
C PRO A 321 3.64 4.65 7.06
N PRO A 322 2.86 5.73 6.85
CA PRO A 322 2.87 7.00 7.58
C PRO A 322 1.89 7.09 8.75
N SER A 323 1.02 6.10 8.98
CA SER A 323 0.08 6.15 10.09
C SER A 323 0.81 6.11 11.44
N THR A 324 0.50 7.07 12.31
CA THR A 324 1.02 7.16 13.67
C THR A 324 0.05 6.49 14.68
N PRO A 325 0.48 6.25 15.93
CA PRO A 325 -0.39 5.74 17.00
C PRO A 325 -1.68 6.54 17.17
N TYR A 326 -1.64 7.85 16.93
CA TYR A 326 -2.83 8.70 16.91
C TYR A 326 -3.92 8.20 15.96
N ASN A 327 -3.55 7.79 14.74
CA ASN A 327 -4.49 7.28 13.74
C ASN A 327 -5.15 5.98 14.21
N TYR A 328 -4.35 5.07 14.77
CA TYR A 328 -4.84 3.79 15.28
C TYR A 328 -5.68 3.95 16.55
N SER A 329 -5.28 4.80 17.49
CA SER A 329 -6.04 5.08 18.71
C SER A 329 -7.41 5.68 18.39
N LEU A 330 -7.48 6.63 17.45
CA LEU A 330 -8.75 7.17 16.96
C LEU A 330 -9.60 6.10 16.27
N PHE A 331 -8.99 5.25 15.45
CA PHE A 331 -9.69 4.14 14.81
C PHE A 331 -10.32 3.20 15.85
N PHE A 332 -9.59 2.83 16.91
CA PHE A 332 -10.12 1.98 17.99
C PHE A 332 -11.22 2.68 18.79
N ALA A 333 -11.04 3.97 19.11
CA ALA A 333 -12.05 4.76 19.82
C ALA A 333 -13.35 4.86 19.01
N LEU A 334 -13.26 5.20 17.72
CA LEU A 334 -14.42 5.30 16.83
C LEU A 334 -15.07 3.93 16.62
N SER A 335 -14.27 2.87 16.44
CA SER A 335 -14.78 1.50 16.33
C SER A 335 -15.54 1.06 17.58
N PHE A 336 -15.07 1.44 18.77
CA PHE A 336 -15.77 1.18 20.03
C PHE A 336 -17.10 1.95 20.10
N VAL A 337 -17.11 3.24 19.73
CA VAL A 337 -18.33 4.05 19.68
C VAL A 337 -19.35 3.46 18.70
N LEU A 338 -18.92 3.13 17.48
CA LEU A 338 -19.77 2.50 16.46
C LEU A 338 -20.28 1.13 16.91
N HIS A 339 -19.46 0.34 17.60
CA HIS A 339 -19.90 -0.93 18.19
C HIS A 339 -21.00 -0.71 19.25
N ARG A 340 -20.88 0.32 20.09
CA ARG A 340 -21.91 0.68 21.08
C ARG A 340 -23.19 1.18 20.42
N ILE A 341 -23.08 1.94 19.33
CA ILE A 341 -24.24 2.39 18.53
C ILE A 341 -24.91 1.19 17.88
N LYS A 342 -24.15 0.29 17.23
CA LYS A 342 -24.69 -0.94 16.64
C LYS A 342 -25.45 -1.80 17.66
N LYS A 343 -24.94 -1.90 18.89
CA LYS A 343 -25.58 -2.69 19.97
C LYS A 343 -26.84 -2.02 20.53
N ARG A 344 -26.87 -0.69 20.64
CA ARG A 344 -28.00 0.05 21.21
C ARG A 344 -29.08 0.43 20.18
N TRP A 345 -28.69 0.72 18.94
CA TRP A 345 -29.54 1.27 17.88
C TRP A 345 -29.28 0.56 16.52
N PRO A 346 -29.63 -0.72 16.39
CA PRO A 346 -29.30 -1.50 15.19
C PRO A 346 -29.98 -0.99 13.92
N LEU A 347 -31.22 -0.48 14.03
CA LEU A 347 -31.97 0.07 12.90
C LEU A 347 -31.30 1.33 12.34
N TRP A 348 -30.84 2.22 13.23
CA TRP A 348 -30.11 3.41 12.82
C TRP A 348 -28.79 3.05 12.16
N PHE A 349 -28.03 2.12 12.76
CA PHE A 349 -26.75 1.67 12.23
C PHE A 349 -26.90 1.10 10.81
N ASN A 350 -27.88 0.21 10.57
CA ASN A 350 -28.06 -0.38 9.26
C ASN A 350 -28.47 0.62 8.17
N LYS A 351 -29.24 1.67 8.53
CA LYS A 351 -29.73 2.67 7.58
C LYS A 351 -28.72 3.79 7.30
N TYR A 352 -28.04 4.28 8.34
CA TYR A 352 -27.28 5.53 8.27
C TYR A 352 -25.77 5.38 8.42
N ASN A 353 -25.22 4.21 8.76
CA ASN A 353 -23.77 4.06 8.97
C ASN A 353 -22.93 4.52 7.77
N PHE A 354 -23.32 4.13 6.54
CA PHE A 354 -22.61 4.56 5.33
C PHE A 354 -22.83 6.04 5.01
N VAL A 355 -24.03 6.57 5.25
CA VAL A 355 -24.34 7.99 5.02
C VAL A 355 -23.57 8.88 6.00
N MET A 356 -23.48 8.48 7.27
CA MET A 356 -22.65 9.15 8.27
C MET A 356 -21.18 9.12 7.86
N GLY A 357 -20.67 7.95 7.43
CA GLY A 357 -19.28 7.83 6.96
C GLY A 357 -18.97 8.79 5.81
N ALA A 358 -19.81 8.79 4.77
CA ALA A 358 -19.67 9.71 3.64
C ALA A 358 -19.79 11.18 4.06
N GLY A 359 -20.69 11.50 4.99
CA GLY A 359 -20.86 12.85 5.52
C GLY A 359 -19.65 13.36 6.30
N VAL A 360 -19.00 12.50 7.09
CA VAL A 360 -17.77 12.85 7.81
C VAL A 360 -16.62 13.10 6.84
N GLU A 361 -16.43 12.23 5.83
CA GLU A 361 -15.37 12.40 4.82
C GLU A 361 -15.56 13.67 3.99
N ALA A 362 -16.79 13.90 3.49
CA ALA A 362 -17.13 15.10 2.76
C ALA A 362 -16.99 16.37 3.62
N GLY A 363 -17.42 16.31 4.88
CA GLY A 363 -17.29 17.41 5.82
C GLY A 363 -15.84 17.83 6.05
N VAL A 364 -14.93 16.86 6.19
CA VAL A 364 -13.49 17.13 6.33
C VAL A 364 -12.94 17.78 5.05
N ALA A 365 -13.25 17.25 3.86
CA ALA A 365 -12.76 17.80 2.60
C ALA A 365 -13.24 19.25 2.36
N ILE A 366 -14.52 19.53 2.64
CA ILE A 366 -15.08 20.88 2.55
C ILE A 366 -14.40 21.80 3.57
N SER A 367 -14.26 21.35 4.81
CA SER A 367 -13.62 22.14 5.88
C SER A 367 -12.17 22.48 5.55
N VAL A 368 -11.38 21.53 5.02
CA VAL A 368 -10.00 21.78 4.57
C VAL A 368 -9.96 22.83 3.47
N THR A 369 -10.88 22.77 2.51
CA THR A 369 -10.97 23.75 1.42
C THR A 369 -11.29 25.15 1.94
N VAL A 370 -12.26 25.26 2.85
CA VAL A 370 -12.63 26.55 3.47
C VAL A 370 -11.47 27.10 4.32
N ILE A 371 -10.82 26.27 5.14
CA ILE A 371 -9.67 26.69 5.95
C ILE A 371 -8.52 27.18 5.05
N PHE A 372 -8.24 26.45 3.97
CA PHE A 372 -7.20 26.83 3.02
C PHE A 372 -7.50 28.19 2.38
N LEU A 373 -8.70 28.37 1.80
CA LEU A 373 -9.05 29.58 1.06
C LEU A 373 -9.31 30.80 1.96
N CYS A 374 -9.94 30.61 3.12
CA CYS A 374 -10.37 31.72 3.97
C CYS A 374 -9.34 32.10 5.05
N VAL A 375 -8.46 31.17 5.45
CA VAL A 375 -7.50 31.41 6.55
C VAL A 375 -6.06 31.36 6.06
N GLN A 376 -5.64 30.25 5.43
CA GLN A 376 -4.23 30.07 5.07
C GLN A 376 -3.80 30.92 3.87
N TYR A 377 -4.62 30.98 2.82
CA TYR A 377 -4.29 31.71 1.59
C TYR A 377 -4.15 33.24 1.80
N PRO A 378 -5.00 33.90 2.61
CA PRO A 378 -4.82 35.31 2.96
C PRO A 378 -3.67 35.58 3.95
N GLY A 379 -2.95 34.55 4.40
CA GLY A 379 -1.83 34.67 5.34
C GLY A 379 -2.23 34.63 6.83
N GLY A 380 -3.47 34.27 7.15
CA GLY A 380 -3.93 34.10 8.52
C GLY A 380 -3.36 32.84 9.18
N SER A 381 -2.88 32.97 10.42
CA SER A 381 -2.46 31.82 11.24
C SER A 381 -3.29 31.73 12.51
N LEU A 382 -4.10 30.68 12.65
CA LEU A 382 -4.83 30.40 13.90
C LEU A 382 -3.94 29.60 14.86
N SER A 383 -3.46 30.26 15.91
CA SER A 383 -2.75 29.60 17.01
C SER A 383 -3.74 29.18 18.08
N TRP A 384 -4.00 27.88 18.21
CA TRP A 384 -4.88 27.32 19.24
C TRP A 384 -4.37 25.96 19.69
N TRP A 385 -4.95 25.42 20.76
CA TRP A 385 -4.51 24.17 21.39
C TRP A 385 -4.32 23.02 20.39
N GLY A 386 -5.28 22.82 19.48
CA GLY A 386 -5.24 21.76 18.48
C GLY A 386 -4.13 21.90 17.43
N ASN A 387 -3.57 23.10 17.23
CA ASN A 387 -2.47 23.32 16.28
C ASN A 387 -1.08 23.23 16.93
N ASN A 388 -0.99 23.40 18.25
CA ASN A 388 0.29 23.56 18.95
C ASN A 388 0.66 22.34 19.81
N VAL A 389 -0.30 21.74 20.52
CA VAL A 389 0.01 20.78 21.59
C VAL A 389 0.54 19.45 21.06
N TRP A 390 0.02 18.98 19.94
CA TRP A 390 0.50 17.74 19.33
C TRP A 390 1.98 17.81 18.92
N LYS A 391 2.52 19.02 18.68
CA LYS A 391 3.94 19.24 18.35
C LYS A 391 4.88 19.06 19.54
N ASN A 392 4.36 19.11 20.77
CA ASN A 392 5.16 18.96 21.99
C ASN A 392 5.30 17.48 22.44
N THR A 393 4.82 16.55 21.62
CA THR A 393 4.93 15.12 21.92
C THR A 393 6.30 14.57 21.52
N TYR A 394 6.80 13.57 22.27
CA TYR A 394 8.06 12.91 21.94
C TYR A 394 8.04 12.24 20.56
N ASP A 395 6.87 11.74 20.14
CA ASP A 395 6.68 11.16 18.81
C ASP A 395 6.85 12.21 17.71
N TYR A 396 6.24 13.40 17.86
CA TYR A 396 6.39 14.48 16.89
C TYR A 396 7.84 14.99 16.83
N GLN A 397 8.47 15.16 17.99
CA GLN A 397 9.87 15.60 18.07
C GLN A 397 10.86 14.51 17.66
N SER A 398 10.40 13.28 17.37
CA SER A 398 11.25 12.14 17.04
C SER A 398 12.38 11.96 18.06
N LYS A 399 12.06 12.12 19.36
CA LYS A 399 13.06 12.13 20.42
C LYS A 399 13.72 10.75 20.51
N ARG A 400 15.03 10.75 20.69
CA ARG A 400 15.83 9.53 20.81
C ARG A 400 15.84 9.09 22.26
N TYR A 401 15.66 7.79 22.51
CA TYR A 401 15.76 7.22 23.85
C TYR A 401 17.22 7.21 24.35
N TYR A 402 18.15 6.86 23.46
CA TYR A 402 19.59 6.86 23.72
C TYR A 402 20.30 7.81 22.76
N VAL A 403 21.18 8.66 23.29
CA VAL A 403 22.03 9.58 22.53
C VAL A 403 23.45 9.03 22.58
N LEU A 404 24.05 8.80 21.41
CA LEU A 404 25.43 8.35 21.36
C LEU A 404 26.37 9.48 21.79
N PRO A 405 27.41 9.18 22.58
CA PRO A 405 28.58 10.03 22.76
C PRO A 405 29.23 10.42 21.42
N GLU A 406 30.00 11.50 21.42
CA GLU A 406 30.75 11.93 20.23
C GLU A 406 31.73 10.82 19.81
N ASN A 407 31.72 10.47 18.51
CA ASN A 407 32.50 9.41 17.86
C ASN A 407 32.10 7.96 18.15
N GLU A 408 31.02 7.71 18.90
CA GLU A 408 30.49 6.34 19.01
C GLU A 408 29.51 6.00 17.87
N THR A 409 29.60 4.76 17.39
CA THR A 409 28.67 4.19 16.43
C THR A 409 27.76 3.17 17.10
N PHE A 410 26.48 3.12 16.70
CA PHE A 410 25.60 2.03 17.12
C PHE A 410 25.47 0.98 16.01
N GLY A 411 25.43 -0.29 16.39
CA GLY A 411 25.36 -1.39 15.44
C GLY A 411 26.33 -2.52 15.76
N TYR A 412 26.54 -3.41 14.80
CA TYR A 412 27.58 -4.43 14.86
C TYR A 412 28.91 -3.85 14.36
N ASP A 413 30.02 -4.14 15.04
CA ASP A 413 31.36 -3.72 14.62
C ASP A 413 31.76 -4.34 13.28
N ASN A 414 31.44 -5.62 13.09
CA ASN A 414 31.55 -6.32 11.81
C ASN A 414 30.16 -6.58 11.24
N TRP A 415 29.72 -5.73 10.31
CA TRP A 415 28.38 -5.79 9.71
C TRP A 415 28.37 -6.27 8.25
N TRP A 416 29.53 -6.33 7.60
CA TRP A 416 29.69 -6.73 6.20
C TRP A 416 30.23 -8.14 6.02
#